data_AF-A0A9P6IUJ4-F1
#
_entry.id   AF-A0A9P6IUJ4-F1
#
_cell.length_a   1.000
_cell.length_b   1.000
_cell.length_c   1.000
_cell.angle_alpha   90.00
_cell.angle_beta   90.00
_cell.angle_gamma   90.00
#
_symmetry.space_group_name_H-M   'P 1'
#
loop_
_entity.id
_entity.type
_entity.pdbx_description
1 polymer ?
#
loop_
_entity_poly.entity_id
_entity_poly.type
_entity_poly.pdbx_seq_one_letter_code
_entity_poly.pdbx_strand_id
1 'polypeptide(L)'
;MQQQAFNPKDYPIVVAIDFGTTFSGCAYAYAQDDKEVIDITSWPKQNIQYPKTPTLNLYKKDDPENKLVAWGWRAKMETLKPTARHHTLLYQYKLHLDENQQSAPLDVDITVLEAISHYLDAFHEYVVGEIMRGFAKNFQRDHFRYCLTVTKGHGASCGSVFLDRHMRRLLEEKFGHHAANFPANIIPNLVDTFADVIKPQFDGLEDQFLQLPANR
;
A
#
# COMPACT_ATOMS: atom_id res chain seq x y z
N MET A 1 29.46 -17.80 4.65
CA MET A 1 29.67 -16.34 4.55
C MET A 1 29.69 -15.78 5.96
N GLN A 2 30.78 -15.15 6.39
CA GLN A 2 30.77 -14.39 7.65
C GLN A 2 29.93 -13.14 7.43
N GLN A 3 28.87 -12.93 8.22
CA GLN A 3 28.15 -11.66 8.23
C GLN A 3 29.09 -10.60 8.78
N GLN A 4 29.43 -9.62 7.96
CA GLN A 4 30.15 -8.43 8.41
C GLN A 4 29.30 -7.72 9.48
N ALA A 5 29.92 -7.42 10.63
CA ALA A 5 29.24 -6.77 11.74
C ALA A 5 28.71 -5.39 11.32
N PHE A 6 27.52 -5.01 11.80
CA PHE A 6 26.94 -3.68 11.55
C PHE A 6 27.81 -2.60 12.20
N ASN A 7 28.25 -1.64 11.40
CA ASN A 7 28.92 -0.44 11.86
C ASN A 7 28.01 0.78 11.59
N PRO A 8 27.44 1.42 12.64
CA PRO A 8 26.60 2.60 12.50
C PRO A 8 27.26 3.78 11.76
N LYS A 9 28.59 3.82 11.70
CA LYS A 9 29.33 4.87 10.97
C LYS A 9 29.24 4.72 9.46
N ASP A 10 29.15 3.48 8.97
CA ASP A 10 29.03 3.19 7.53
C ASP A 10 27.57 3.35 7.06
N TYR A 11 26.62 3.28 8.01
CA TYR A 11 25.20 3.40 7.77
C TYR A 11 24.53 4.34 8.79
N PRO A 12 24.73 5.66 8.67
CA PRO A 12 24.21 6.64 9.62
C PRO A 12 22.70 6.78 9.57
N ILE A 13 22.02 6.20 8.58
CA ILE A 13 20.56 6.20 8.45
C ILE A 13 20.07 4.77 8.25
N VAL A 14 19.14 4.36 9.10
CA VAL A 14 18.42 3.10 8.98
C VAL A 14 16.99 3.40 8.57
N VAL A 15 16.52 2.77 7.50
CA VAL A 15 15.18 2.94 6.93
C VAL A 15 14.39 1.64 7.09
N ALA A 16 13.25 1.69 7.75
CA ALA A 16 12.32 0.59 7.87
C ALA A 16 11.16 0.78 6.88
N ILE A 17 11.02 -0.17 5.95
CA ILE A 17 9.92 -0.20 4.97
C ILE A 17 8.96 -1.32 5.36
N ASP A 18 7.69 -0.95 5.56
CA ASP A 18 6.58 -1.88 5.66
C ASP A 18 5.91 -2.00 4.30
N PHE A 19 6.32 -2.99 3.50
CA PHE A 19 5.68 -3.27 2.21
C PHE A 19 4.42 -4.11 2.42
N GLY A 20 3.31 -3.47 2.77
CA GLY A 20 2.04 -4.17 3.02
C GLY A 20 1.26 -4.48 1.74
N THR A 21 0.28 -5.38 1.84
CA THR A 21 -0.59 -5.76 0.72
C THR A 21 -1.55 -4.63 0.32
N THR A 22 -2.12 -3.91 1.30
CA THR A 22 -3.09 -2.82 1.07
C THR A 22 -2.44 -1.45 1.14
N PHE A 23 -1.58 -1.25 2.14
CA PHE A 23 -0.88 0.00 2.40
C PHE A 23 0.58 -0.30 2.71
N SER A 24 1.47 0.58 2.28
CA SER A 24 2.88 0.57 2.65
C SER A 24 3.24 1.80 3.48
N GLY A 25 4.15 1.63 4.43
CA GLY A 25 4.66 2.69 5.29
C GLY A 25 6.17 2.71 5.32
N CYS A 26 6.73 3.82 5.80
CA CYS A 26 8.16 3.97 5.99
C CYS A 26 8.45 4.75 7.26
N ALA A 27 9.45 4.31 8.01
CA ALA A 27 10.06 5.07 9.10
C ALA A 27 11.57 5.05 8.95
N TYR A 28 12.27 5.99 9.56
CA TYR A 28 13.73 6.00 9.57
C TYR A 28 14.28 6.50 10.91
N ALA A 29 15.53 6.17 11.19
CA ALA A 29 16.25 6.64 12.37
C ALA A 29 17.71 6.95 12.00
N TYR A 30 18.33 7.87 12.73
CA TYR A 30 19.76 8.10 12.64
C TYR A 30 20.47 7.07 13.50
N ALA A 31 21.41 6.30 12.94
CA ALA A 31 22.02 5.16 13.64
C ALA A 31 22.88 5.56 14.87
N GLN A 32 23.22 6.84 15.00
CA GLN A 32 23.95 7.40 16.15
C GLN A 32 23.02 8.03 17.19
N ASP A 33 21.72 8.16 16.89
CA ASP A 33 20.70 8.68 17.79
C ASP A 33 19.75 7.52 18.15
N ASP A 34 19.84 7.04 19.39
CA ASP A 34 19.06 5.90 19.87
C ASP A 34 17.64 6.29 20.32
N LYS A 35 17.25 7.56 20.18
CA LYS A 35 16.05 8.09 20.87
C LYS A 35 14.85 8.34 19.98
N GLU A 36 15.01 8.45 18.66
CA GLU A 36 13.91 8.88 17.80
C GLU A 36 13.79 8.05 16.51
N VAL A 37 12.60 7.49 16.32
CA VAL A 37 12.14 6.92 15.05
C VAL A 37 11.21 7.94 14.41
N ILE A 38 11.49 8.31 13.16
CA ILE A 38 10.77 9.33 12.42
C ILE A 38 9.91 8.63 11.36
N ASP A 39 8.59 8.77 11.48
CA ASP A 39 7.64 8.25 10.50
C ASP A 39 7.52 9.17 9.27
N ILE A 40 7.53 8.58 8.08
CA ILE A 40 7.13 9.28 6.85
C ILE A 40 5.60 9.34 6.83
N THR A 41 5.06 10.52 7.11
CA THR A 41 3.61 10.75 7.18
C THR A 41 3.04 11.60 6.06
N SER A 42 3.91 12.24 5.26
CA SER A 42 3.51 13.03 4.09
C SER A 42 3.70 12.21 2.83
N TRP A 43 2.60 11.84 2.18
CA TRP A 43 2.59 11.06 0.94
C TRP A 43 2.07 11.88 -0.24
N PRO A 44 2.52 11.60 -1.48
CA PRO A 44 2.11 12.39 -2.63
C PRO A 44 0.62 12.22 -2.87
N LYS A 45 -0.12 13.33 -2.99
CA LYS A 45 -1.57 13.35 -3.25
C LYS A 45 -2.44 12.74 -2.13
N GLN A 46 -1.90 12.69 -0.91
CA GLN A 46 -2.64 12.31 0.28
C GLN A 46 -3.65 13.40 0.68
N ASN A 47 -4.88 12.99 1.02
CA ASN A 47 -5.93 13.90 1.49
C ASN A 47 -6.13 13.86 3.02
N ILE A 48 -5.79 12.74 3.67
CA ILE A 48 -5.96 12.53 5.12
C ILE A 48 -4.60 12.11 5.67
N GLN A 49 -4.15 12.74 6.76
CA GLN A 49 -2.90 12.40 7.41
C GLN A 49 -2.97 10.99 8.00
N TYR A 50 -2.26 10.07 7.36
CA TYR A 50 -2.14 8.66 7.70
C TYR A 50 -0.69 8.24 7.41
N PRO A 51 0.00 7.51 8.30
CA PRO A 51 1.43 7.19 8.13
C PRO A 51 1.72 6.18 7.01
N LYS A 52 0.73 5.86 6.16
CA LYS A 52 0.89 4.93 5.05
C LYS A 52 0.24 5.45 3.77
N THR A 53 0.72 4.91 2.65
CA THR A 53 0.20 5.14 1.30
C THR A 53 -0.29 3.82 0.70
N PRO A 54 -1.36 3.81 -0.13
CA PRO A 54 -1.87 2.59 -0.74
C PRO A 54 -0.80 1.84 -1.55
N THR A 55 -0.80 0.51 -1.48
CA THR A 55 0.05 -0.34 -2.32
C THR A 55 -0.63 -0.57 -3.67
N LEU A 56 -0.60 0.46 -4.52
CA LEU A 56 -1.29 0.50 -5.80
C LEU A 56 -0.35 0.86 -6.93
N ASN A 57 -0.52 0.20 -8.08
CA ASN A 57 0.15 0.53 -9.34
C ASN A 57 -0.90 0.80 -10.42
N LEU A 58 -0.71 1.87 -11.19
CA LEU A 58 -1.55 2.18 -12.34
C LEU A 58 -0.73 2.05 -13.61
N TYR A 59 -1.25 1.29 -14.57
CA TYR A 59 -0.68 1.11 -15.90
C TYR A 59 -1.67 1.61 -16.95
N LYS A 60 -1.16 2.00 -18.11
CA LYS A 60 -1.99 2.27 -19.28
C LYS A 60 -2.33 0.94 -19.96
N LYS A 61 -3.58 0.77 -20.39
CA LYS A 61 -4.00 -0.41 -21.16
C LYS A 61 -3.30 -0.43 -22.51
N ASP A 62 -2.94 -1.64 -22.94
CA ASP A 62 -2.32 -1.91 -24.25
C ASP A 62 -1.02 -1.12 -24.49
N ASP A 63 -0.32 -0.72 -23.41
CA ASP A 63 1.00 -0.08 -23.51
C ASP A 63 2.09 -1.15 -23.64
N PRO A 64 2.77 -1.25 -24.79
CA PRO A 64 3.82 -2.27 -24.99
C PRO A 64 5.02 -2.08 -24.06
N GLU A 65 5.18 -0.90 -23.46
CA GLU A 65 6.28 -0.64 -22.52
C GLU A 65 5.89 -0.96 -21.07
N ASN A 66 4.61 -1.22 -20.78
CA ASN A 66 4.07 -1.48 -19.44
C ASN A 66 4.62 -0.52 -18.37
N LYS A 67 4.78 0.76 -18.70
CA LYS A 67 5.35 1.76 -17.79
C LYS A 67 4.36 2.10 -16.67
N LEU A 68 4.90 2.20 -15.46
CA LEU A 68 4.14 2.66 -14.30
C LEU A 68 3.72 4.12 -14.50
N VAL A 69 2.41 4.36 -14.63
CA VAL A 69 1.82 5.70 -14.82
C VAL A 69 1.75 6.45 -13.50
N ALA A 70 1.31 5.75 -12.45
CA ALA A 70 1.16 6.31 -11.10
C ALA A 70 1.19 5.19 -10.06
N TRP A 71 1.44 5.57 -8.81
CA TRP A 71 1.38 4.68 -7.65
C TRP A 71 0.66 5.34 -6.48
N GLY A 72 0.32 4.55 -5.47
CA GLY A 72 -0.26 5.04 -4.21
C GLY A 72 -1.53 5.88 -4.37
N TRP A 73 -1.64 6.96 -3.59
CA TRP A 73 -2.79 7.86 -3.66
C TRP A 73 -2.98 8.49 -5.05
N ARG A 74 -1.89 8.78 -5.77
CA ARG A 74 -1.99 9.30 -7.14
C ARG A 74 -2.66 8.27 -8.05
N ALA A 75 -2.28 6.99 -7.99
CA ALA A 75 -2.94 5.94 -8.76
C ALA A 75 -4.44 5.89 -8.46
N LYS A 76 -4.83 5.94 -7.18
CA LYS A 76 -6.23 5.98 -6.75
C LYS A 76 -6.99 7.20 -7.27
N MET A 77 -6.36 8.38 -7.33
CA MET A 77 -7.01 9.57 -7.88
C MET A 77 -7.23 9.48 -9.39
N GLU A 78 -6.30 8.87 -10.13
CA GLU A 78 -6.44 8.70 -11.58
C GLU A 78 -7.60 7.78 -11.95
N THR A 79 -7.96 6.80 -11.10
CA THR A 79 -9.12 5.92 -11.36
C THR A 79 -10.47 6.62 -11.21
N LEU A 80 -10.51 7.81 -10.58
CA LEU A 80 -11.72 8.63 -10.47
C LEU A 80 -11.95 9.53 -11.70
N LYS A 81 -10.97 9.61 -12.62
CA LYS A 81 -11.07 10.46 -13.80
C LYS A 81 -11.74 9.73 -14.97
N PRO A 82 -12.35 10.45 -15.93
CA PRO A 82 -12.91 9.82 -17.15
C PRO A 82 -11.92 8.98 -17.95
N THR A 83 -10.62 9.28 -17.84
CA THR A 83 -9.52 8.55 -18.49
C THR A 83 -9.22 7.19 -17.85
N ALA A 84 -9.80 6.86 -16.69
CA ALA A 84 -9.59 5.60 -15.99
C ALA A 84 -9.89 4.36 -16.85
N ARG A 85 -10.82 4.47 -17.81
CA ARG A 85 -11.15 3.38 -18.75
C ARG A 85 -9.96 2.89 -19.58
N HIS A 86 -8.95 3.75 -19.76
CA HIS A 86 -7.71 3.48 -20.49
C HIS A 86 -6.58 2.97 -19.59
N HIS A 87 -6.87 2.67 -18.32
CA HIS A 87 -5.88 2.25 -17.35
C HIS A 87 -6.28 0.93 -16.68
N THR A 88 -5.28 0.19 -16.23
CA THR A 88 -5.44 -0.95 -15.34
C THR A 88 -4.84 -0.59 -13.98
N LEU A 89 -5.62 -0.74 -12.91
CA LEU A 89 -5.16 -0.57 -11.55
C LEU A 89 -4.84 -1.94 -10.95
N LEU A 90 -3.58 -2.18 -10.59
CA LEU A 90 -3.19 -3.34 -9.81
C LEU A 90 -3.26 -3.01 -8.32
N TYR A 91 -3.93 -3.87 -7.56
CA TYR A 91 -4.09 -3.83 -6.11
C TYR A 91 -3.92 -5.24 -5.55
N GLN A 92 -3.44 -5.36 -4.31
CA GLN A 92 -3.24 -6.64 -3.62
C GLN A 92 -2.38 -7.68 -4.39
N TYR A 93 -1.62 -7.25 -5.41
CA TYR A 93 -0.80 -8.12 -6.25
C TYR A 93 0.31 -8.85 -5.47
N LYS A 94 0.67 -8.34 -4.27
CA LYS A 94 1.55 -9.05 -3.32
C LYS A 94 1.01 -10.44 -2.94
N LEU A 95 -0.31 -10.65 -2.95
CA LEU A 95 -0.92 -11.95 -2.63
C LEU A 95 -0.53 -13.05 -3.62
N HIS A 96 -0.14 -12.69 -4.83
CA HIS A 96 0.27 -13.65 -5.86
C HIS A 96 1.66 -14.27 -5.57
N LEU A 97 2.37 -13.79 -4.55
CA LEU A 97 3.58 -14.45 -4.07
C LEU A 97 3.28 -15.75 -3.29
N ASP A 98 2.04 -15.94 -2.80
CA ASP A 98 1.66 -17.15 -2.08
C ASP A 98 1.43 -18.30 -3.06
N GLU A 99 2.40 -19.20 -3.15
CA GLU A 99 2.34 -20.38 -4.02
C GLU A 99 1.16 -21.31 -3.70
N ASN A 100 0.60 -21.25 -2.48
CA ASN A 100 -0.56 -22.04 -2.10
C ASN A 100 -1.88 -21.42 -2.60
N GLN A 101 -1.87 -20.15 -3.02
CA GLN A 101 -3.04 -19.46 -3.51
C GLN A 101 -3.02 -19.46 -5.05
N GLN A 102 -3.90 -20.27 -5.65
CA GLN A 102 -4.19 -20.18 -7.08
C GLN A 102 -4.78 -18.80 -7.40
N SER A 103 -3.93 -17.92 -7.94
CA SER A 103 -4.30 -16.55 -8.32
C SER A 103 -4.39 -16.47 -9.84
N ALA A 104 -5.36 -15.71 -10.34
CA ALA A 104 -5.42 -15.41 -11.76
C ALA A 104 -4.16 -14.63 -12.19
N PRO A 105 -3.80 -14.63 -13.49
CA PRO A 105 -2.78 -13.71 -14.01
C PRO A 105 -3.14 -12.25 -13.71
N LEU A 106 -2.13 -11.38 -13.70
CA LEU A 106 -2.36 -9.94 -13.57
C LEU A 106 -3.05 -9.41 -14.84
N ASP A 107 -3.88 -8.38 -14.69
CA ASP A 107 -4.57 -7.70 -15.80
C ASP A 107 -3.64 -6.78 -16.64
N VAL A 108 -2.33 -7.00 -16.53
CA VAL A 108 -1.24 -6.32 -17.23
C VAL A 108 -0.21 -7.38 -17.58
N ASP A 109 0.38 -7.33 -18.77
CA ASP A 109 1.37 -8.31 -19.25
C ASP A 109 2.76 -8.08 -18.62
N ILE A 110 2.80 -8.22 -17.29
CA ILE A 110 4.00 -8.18 -16.45
C ILE A 110 3.90 -9.26 -15.38
N THR A 111 5.05 -9.69 -14.88
CA THR A 111 5.15 -10.57 -13.72
C THR A 111 4.80 -9.84 -12.43
N VAL A 112 4.44 -10.61 -11.40
CA VAL A 112 4.24 -10.09 -10.03
C VAL A 112 5.50 -9.44 -9.50
N LEU A 113 6.67 -9.99 -9.85
CA LEU A 113 7.96 -9.42 -9.44
C LEU A 113 8.19 -8.05 -10.06
N GLU A 114 7.90 -7.87 -11.35
CA GLU A 114 7.99 -6.57 -12.01
C GLU A 114 7.01 -5.56 -11.40
N ALA A 115 5.77 -5.97 -11.10
CA ALA A 115 4.82 -5.09 -10.41
C ALA A 115 5.33 -4.65 -9.03
N ILE A 116 5.94 -5.55 -8.26
CA ILE A 116 6.55 -5.23 -6.96
C ILE A 116 7.76 -4.30 -7.14
N SER A 117 8.64 -4.58 -8.10
CA SER A 117 9.80 -3.75 -8.40
C SER A 117 9.40 -2.32 -8.79
N HIS A 118 8.46 -2.15 -9.74
CA HIS A 118 7.96 -0.84 -10.12
C HIS A 118 7.43 -0.04 -8.93
N TYR A 119 6.67 -0.69 -8.04
CA TYR A 119 6.15 -0.03 -6.85
C TYR A 119 7.26 0.37 -5.88
N LEU A 120 8.15 -0.58 -5.54
CA LEU A 120 9.23 -0.34 -4.57
C LEU A 120 10.21 0.70 -5.07
N ASP A 121 10.52 0.74 -6.37
CA ASP A 121 11.38 1.78 -6.97
C ASP A 121 10.75 3.17 -6.82
N ALA A 122 9.46 3.32 -7.17
CA ALA A 122 8.76 4.60 -7.06
C ALA A 122 8.56 5.05 -5.61
N PHE A 123 8.23 4.09 -4.72
CA PHE A 123 8.10 4.31 -3.28
C PHE A 123 9.43 4.73 -2.66
N HIS A 124 10.51 4.02 -3.00
CA HIS A 124 11.86 4.27 -2.50
C HIS A 124 12.38 5.64 -2.92
N GLU A 125 12.24 6.02 -4.20
CA GLU A 125 12.69 7.34 -4.67
C GLU A 125 11.99 8.47 -3.90
N TYR A 126 10.68 8.32 -3.63
CA TYR A 126 9.94 9.29 -2.82
C TYR A 126 10.42 9.32 -1.36
N VAL A 127 10.55 8.16 -0.71
CA VAL A 127 11.03 8.05 0.67
C VAL A 127 12.40 8.67 0.84
N VAL A 128 13.35 8.35 -0.05
CA VAL A 128 14.68 8.95 -0.04
C VAL A 128 14.58 10.45 -0.23
N GLY A 129 13.74 10.92 -1.16
CA GLY A 129 13.47 12.34 -1.35
C GLY A 129 13.00 13.05 -0.08
N GLU A 130 12.05 12.47 0.66
CA GLU A 130 11.55 13.03 1.93
C GLU A 130 12.61 13.02 3.03
N ILE A 131 13.30 11.89 3.24
CA ILE A 131 14.38 11.78 4.24
C ILE A 131 15.43 12.86 3.97
N MET A 132 15.85 13.01 2.71
CA MET A 132 16.86 13.98 2.27
C MET A 132 16.41 15.45 2.36
N ARG A 133 15.17 15.78 2.74
CA ARG A 133 14.80 17.18 3.01
C ARG A 133 15.37 17.70 4.32
N GLY A 134 15.58 16.79 5.27
CA GLY A 134 16.09 17.11 6.61
C GLY A 134 17.61 17.12 6.70
N PHE A 135 18.11 16.81 7.89
CA PHE A 135 19.55 16.69 8.17
C PHE A 135 20.22 15.56 7.37
N ALA A 136 19.44 14.56 6.94
CA ALA A 136 19.93 13.43 6.18
C ALA A 136 20.60 13.78 4.84
N LYS A 137 20.32 14.95 4.26
CA LYS A 137 20.95 15.44 3.00
C LYS A 137 22.47 15.49 3.03
N ASN A 138 23.05 15.49 4.22
CA ASN A 138 24.50 15.52 4.43
C ASN A 138 25.14 14.12 4.27
N PHE A 139 24.35 13.07 4.06
CA PHE A 139 24.82 11.70 3.86
C PHE A 139 24.58 11.25 2.41
N GLN A 140 25.41 10.32 1.94
CA GLN A 140 25.23 9.70 0.64
C GLN A 140 24.13 8.61 0.70
N ARG A 141 23.40 8.42 -0.40
CA ARG A 141 22.26 7.47 -0.46
C ARG A 141 22.68 6.01 -0.24
N ASP A 142 23.91 5.65 -0.62
CA ASP A 142 24.51 4.33 -0.43
C ASP A 142 24.86 4.02 1.04
N HIS A 143 24.87 5.03 1.90
CA HIS A 143 25.01 4.87 3.35
C HIS A 143 23.65 4.60 4.04
N PHE A 144 22.56 4.40 3.29
CA PHE A 144 21.27 4.04 3.87
C PHE A 144 21.21 2.53 4.02
N ARG A 145 20.83 2.06 5.21
CA ARG A 145 20.57 0.64 5.45
C ARG A 145 19.09 0.38 5.58
N TYR A 146 18.59 -0.59 4.82
CA TYR A 146 17.16 -0.87 4.77
C TYR A 146 16.82 -2.12 5.59
N CYS A 147 15.70 -2.03 6.32
CA CYS A 147 14.99 -3.13 6.92
C CYS A 147 13.65 -3.23 6.20
N LEU A 148 13.42 -4.31 5.46
CA LEU A 148 12.16 -4.56 4.76
C LEU A 148 11.38 -5.63 5.53
N THR A 149 10.18 -5.28 6.01
CA THR A 149 9.33 -6.29 6.64
C THR A 149 8.65 -7.14 5.57
N VAL A 150 8.80 -8.45 5.70
CA VAL A 150 8.09 -9.44 4.91
C VAL A 150 7.35 -10.37 5.88
N THR A 151 6.05 -10.54 5.68
CA THR A 151 5.27 -11.50 6.48
C THR A 151 5.67 -12.92 6.07
N LYS A 152 5.87 -13.80 7.06
CA LYS A 152 6.26 -15.21 6.85
C LYS A 152 5.19 -15.90 5.99
N GLY A 153 5.61 -16.48 4.86
CA GLY A 153 4.71 -16.97 3.80
C GLY A 153 4.47 -15.96 2.68
N HIS A 154 5.49 -15.20 2.27
CA HIS A 154 5.53 -14.21 1.18
C HIS A 154 4.30 -14.22 0.27
N GLY A 155 3.24 -13.50 0.62
CA GLY A 155 1.97 -13.45 -0.13
C GLY A 155 0.74 -13.92 0.65
N ALA A 156 0.92 -14.66 1.74
CA ALA A 156 -0.16 -15.07 2.62
C ALA A 156 -0.93 -13.82 3.08
N SER A 157 -2.26 -13.91 2.99
CA SER A 157 -3.18 -12.86 3.39
C SER A 157 -2.80 -12.31 4.77
N CYS A 158 -2.39 -11.04 4.84
CA CYS A 158 -2.17 -10.39 6.14
C CYS A 158 -3.49 -10.42 6.94
N GLY A 159 -3.42 -10.36 8.28
CA GLY A 159 -4.61 -10.22 9.12
C GLY A 159 -5.54 -9.08 8.63
N SER A 160 -4.98 -8.03 8.04
CA SER A 160 -5.74 -6.94 7.43
C SER A 160 -6.63 -7.39 6.26
N VAL A 161 -6.16 -8.27 5.37
CA VAL A 161 -6.91 -8.79 4.22
C VAL A 161 -8.05 -9.68 4.67
N PHE A 162 -7.83 -10.48 5.72
CA PHE A 162 -8.89 -11.27 6.33
C PHE A 162 -9.98 -10.40 6.95
N LEU A 163 -9.61 -9.29 7.61
CA LEU A 163 -10.58 -8.33 8.14
C LEU A 163 -11.44 -7.72 7.01
N ASP A 164 -10.82 -7.32 5.90
CA ASP A 164 -11.55 -6.72 4.77
C ASP A 164 -12.49 -7.75 4.10
N ARG A 165 -12.04 -9.01 3.98
CA ARG A 165 -12.86 -10.14 3.49
C ARG A 165 -14.01 -10.46 4.44
N HIS A 166 -13.77 -10.47 5.75
CA HIS A 166 -14.81 -10.68 6.75
C HIS A 166 -15.82 -9.53 6.75
N MET A 167 -15.37 -8.30 6.57
CA MET A 167 -16.27 -7.15 6.45
C MET A 167 -17.17 -7.28 5.22
N ARG A 168 -16.61 -7.64 4.06
CA ARG A 168 -17.40 -7.94 2.85
C ARG A 168 -18.49 -8.99 3.13
N ARG A 169 -18.08 -10.12 3.70
CA ARG A 169 -19.01 -11.22 4.01
C ARG A 169 -20.08 -10.78 5.01
N LEU A 170 -19.71 -10.02 6.03
CA LEU A 170 -20.65 -9.47 6.99
C LEU A 170 -21.67 -8.55 6.33
N LEU A 171 -21.23 -7.67 5.41
CA LEU A 171 -22.14 -6.81 4.65
C LEU A 171 -23.09 -7.64 3.79
N GLU A 172 -22.58 -8.61 3.04
CA GLU A 172 -23.38 -9.52 2.20
C GLU A 172 -24.42 -10.29 3.03
N GLU A 173 -24.02 -10.81 4.20
CA GLU A 173 -24.92 -11.50 5.13
C GLU A 173 -25.97 -10.55 5.74
N LYS A 174 -25.58 -9.32 6.12
CA LYS A 174 -26.48 -8.32 6.73
C LYS A 174 -27.49 -7.76 5.74
N PHE A 175 -27.11 -7.49 4.51
CA PHE A 175 -28.03 -7.04 3.46
C PHE A 175 -28.87 -8.19 2.90
N GLY A 176 -28.38 -9.43 3.03
CA GLY A 176 -29.08 -10.64 2.60
C GLY A 176 -29.55 -10.54 1.15
N HIS A 177 -30.82 -10.82 0.91
CA HIS A 177 -31.42 -10.78 -0.43
C HIS A 177 -31.38 -9.40 -1.11
N HIS A 178 -31.23 -8.32 -0.35
CA HIS A 178 -31.18 -6.95 -0.91
C HIS A 178 -29.84 -6.67 -1.60
N ALA A 179 -28.76 -7.35 -1.19
CA ALA A 179 -27.44 -7.18 -1.80
C ALA A 179 -27.45 -7.52 -3.31
N ALA A 180 -28.28 -8.49 -3.71
CA ALA A 180 -28.43 -8.89 -5.11
C ALA A 180 -29.04 -7.78 -5.98
N ASN A 181 -29.79 -6.84 -5.38
CA ASN A 181 -30.40 -5.72 -6.08
C ASN A 181 -29.51 -4.48 -6.11
N PHE A 182 -28.37 -4.51 -5.40
CA PHE A 182 -27.46 -3.37 -5.41
C PHE A 182 -26.70 -3.29 -6.73
N PRO A 183 -26.42 -2.06 -7.20
CA PRO A 183 -25.36 -1.84 -8.16
C PRO A 183 -24.07 -2.54 -7.72
N ALA A 184 -23.34 -3.15 -8.65
CA ALA A 184 -22.18 -3.99 -8.35
C ALA A 184 -21.07 -3.28 -7.56
N ASN A 185 -21.07 -1.94 -7.54
CA ASN A 185 -20.10 -1.11 -6.82
C ASN A 185 -20.48 -0.79 -5.37
N ILE A 186 -21.72 -1.06 -4.91
CA ILE A 186 -22.13 -0.66 -3.54
C ILE A 186 -21.31 -1.38 -2.47
N ILE A 187 -21.28 -2.72 -2.48
CA ILE A 187 -20.51 -3.49 -1.48
C ILE A 187 -19.01 -3.17 -1.57
N PRO A 188 -18.37 -3.14 -2.77
CA PRO A 188 -17.01 -2.65 -2.90
C PRO A 188 -16.77 -1.27 -2.25
N ASN A 189 -17.62 -0.27 -2.54
CA ASN A 189 -17.45 1.07 -1.98
C ASN A 189 -17.57 1.10 -0.44
N LEU A 190 -18.44 0.27 0.15
CA LEU A 190 -18.57 0.15 1.60
C LEU A 190 -17.32 -0.49 2.23
N VAL A 191 -16.79 -1.53 1.59
CA VAL A 191 -15.54 -2.18 2.03
C VAL A 191 -14.36 -1.23 1.89
N ASP A 192 -14.29 -0.45 0.81
CA ASP A 192 -13.26 0.57 0.61
C ASP A 192 -13.35 1.65 1.69
N THR A 193 -14.55 2.16 1.99
CA THR A 193 -14.76 3.11 3.10
C THR A 193 -14.30 2.51 4.43
N PHE A 194 -14.63 1.25 4.69
CA PHE A 194 -14.17 0.57 5.90
C PHE A 194 -12.64 0.49 5.96
N ALA A 195 -12.00 0.02 4.88
CA ALA A 195 -10.56 -0.23 4.84
C ALA A 195 -9.74 1.07 4.87
N ASP A 196 -10.24 2.13 4.23
CA ASP A 196 -9.49 3.37 4.00
C ASP A 196 -9.80 4.50 4.99
N VAL A 197 -10.96 4.44 5.67
CA VAL A 197 -11.42 5.51 6.56
C VAL A 197 -11.62 5.00 7.98
N ILE A 198 -12.47 3.98 8.16
CA ILE A 198 -12.89 3.49 9.48
C ILE A 198 -11.72 2.77 10.16
N LYS A 199 -11.19 1.73 9.54
CA LYS A 199 -10.13 0.88 10.10
C LYS A 199 -8.88 1.68 10.51
N PRO A 200 -8.38 2.65 9.72
CA PRO A 200 -7.29 3.54 10.13
C PRO A 200 -7.58 4.39 11.37
N GLN A 201 -8.84 4.75 11.61
CA GLN A 201 -9.28 5.64 12.69
C GLN A 201 -9.90 4.87 13.87
N PHE A 202 -9.91 3.53 13.83
CA PHE A 202 -10.55 2.73 14.86
C PHE A 202 -9.72 2.76 16.16
N ASP A 203 -10.29 3.41 17.17
CA ASP A 203 -9.70 3.53 18.51
C ASP A 203 -10.35 2.60 19.55
N GLY A 204 -11.46 1.95 19.17
CA GLY A 204 -12.26 1.10 20.06
C GLY A 204 -13.10 1.87 21.09
N LEU A 205 -13.19 3.20 20.96
CA LEU A 205 -13.92 4.07 21.88
C LEU A 205 -15.13 4.72 21.20
N GLU A 206 -14.96 5.22 19.98
CA GLU A 206 -16.01 5.90 19.24
C GLU A 206 -16.72 4.98 18.23
N ASP A 207 -18.05 5.10 18.16
CA ASP A 207 -18.85 4.43 17.13
C ASP A 207 -18.61 5.09 15.77
N GLN A 208 -18.25 4.26 14.79
CA GLN A 208 -18.05 4.67 13.40
C GLN A 208 -19.12 4.05 12.51
N PHE A 209 -19.65 4.83 11.57
CA PHE A 209 -20.79 4.43 10.75
C PHE A 209 -20.41 4.38 9.27
N LEU A 210 -20.84 3.32 8.59
CA LEU A 210 -20.85 3.26 7.13
C LEU A 210 -22.11 3.92 6.60
N GLN A 211 -21.95 4.91 5.72
CA GLN A 211 -23.09 5.50 5.04
C GLN A 211 -23.60 4.58 3.94
N LEU A 212 -24.88 4.21 4.04
CA LEU A 212 -25.56 3.47 3.00
C LEU A 212 -25.96 4.42 1.87
N PRO A 213 -25.78 4.03 0.61
CA PRO A 213 -26.28 4.82 -0.51
C PRO A 213 -27.80 4.93 -0.42
N ALA A 214 -28.32 6.13 -0.71
CA ALA A 214 -29.76 6.36 -0.74
C ALA A 214 -30.40 5.48 -1.82
N ASN A 215 -31.48 4.76 -1.46
CA ASN A 215 -32.31 4.05 -2.44
C ASN A 215 -32.86 5.08 -3.44
N ARG A 216 -32.57 4.87 -4.73
CA ARG A 216 -33.32 5.50 -5.82
C ARG A 216 -34.34 4.51 -6.35
#